data_AF-A0A2V9KAL7-F1
#
_entry.id   AF-A0A2V9KAL7-F1
#
_cell.length_a   1.000
_cell.length_b   1.000
_cell.length_c   1.000
_cell.angle_alpha   90.00
_cell.angle_beta   90.00
_cell.angle_gamma   90.00
#
_symmetry.space_group_name_H-M   'P 1'
#
loop_
_entity.id
_entity.type
_entity.pdbx_description
1 polymer ?
#
loop_
_entity_poly.entity_id
_entity_poly.type
_entity_poly.pdbx_seq_one_letter_code
_entity_poly.pdbx_strand_id
1 'polypeptide(L)'
;MGHKSLTASLLGIGILAGGGMLSAQSLGDIARQERAKHETHPPAKVWTNDNMPRAARIEPAPTSPEPIAQTQSAPPAASGGAPALETPPAGSKSPEDDKKHTQEYWQALFKTARAQLADAQERQRLVEDELSLLQIQQARELDPAANKELGAKVTAKSAAVEEARSVTAKAEKALDDLQKEFDASGAPAEWSKTDQQL
;
A
#
# COMPACT_ATOMS: atom_id res chain seq x y z
N MET A 1 65.87 -15.57 -7.51
CA MET A 1 66.54 -14.67 -8.46
C MET A 1 66.10 -15.01 -9.87
N GLY A 2 65.62 -14.03 -10.63
CA GLY A 2 65.18 -14.18 -12.02
C GLY A 2 64.00 -13.26 -12.34
N HIS A 3 64.29 -12.03 -12.75
CA HIS A 3 63.32 -10.99 -13.06
C HIS A 3 62.86 -11.03 -14.53
N LYS A 4 61.55 -10.78 -14.73
CA LYS A 4 60.86 -9.98 -15.79
C LYS A 4 60.98 -10.38 -17.28
N SER A 5 59.80 -10.47 -17.94
CA SER A 5 59.31 -9.60 -19.07
C SER A 5 58.37 -10.40 -20.01
N LEU A 6 57.06 -10.13 -20.12
CA LEU A 6 56.34 -9.11 -20.93
C LEU A 6 56.17 -9.47 -22.44
N THR A 7 55.00 -9.98 -22.81
CA THR A 7 54.40 -10.00 -24.17
C THR A 7 52.87 -9.98 -24.01
N ALA A 8 52.19 -8.85 -24.23
CA ALA A 8 51.72 -8.29 -25.51
C ALA A 8 50.25 -8.68 -25.83
N SER A 9 49.43 -7.63 -25.86
CA SER A 9 48.00 -7.45 -26.18
C SER A 9 47.36 -8.26 -27.32
N LEU A 10 46.02 -8.42 -27.19
CA LEU A 10 44.99 -8.22 -28.24
C LEU A 10 43.60 -8.32 -27.56
N LEU A 11 43.00 -7.23 -27.07
CA LEU A 11 42.08 -6.32 -27.74
C LEU A 11 41.28 -6.93 -28.92
N GLY A 12 39.99 -7.14 -28.70
CA GLY A 12 39.02 -7.53 -29.72
C GLY A 12 37.61 -7.08 -29.33
N ILE A 13 37.38 -5.76 -29.31
CA ILE A 13 36.05 -5.15 -29.23
C ILE A 13 35.41 -5.30 -30.61
N GLY A 14 34.49 -6.25 -30.74
CA GLY A 14 33.65 -6.41 -31.93
C GLY A 14 32.42 -5.51 -31.84
N ILE A 15 32.53 -4.28 -32.34
CA ILE A 15 31.38 -3.42 -32.65
C ILE A 15 30.73 -3.98 -33.91
N LEU A 16 29.64 -4.72 -33.75
CA LEU A 16 28.74 -5.06 -34.85
C LEU A 16 27.74 -3.91 -35.02
N ALA A 17 28.02 -3.08 -36.01
CA ALA A 17 27.13 -2.08 -36.56
C ALA A 17 25.91 -2.75 -37.20
N GLY A 18 24.75 -2.59 -36.56
CA GLY A 18 23.43 -2.90 -37.12
C GLY A 18 22.54 -1.67 -37.01
N GLY A 19 22.67 -0.75 -37.96
CA GLY A 19 21.82 0.43 -38.08
C GLY A 19 20.44 0.05 -38.63
N GLY A 20 19.49 -0.26 -37.74
CA GLY A 20 18.08 -0.19 -38.06
C GLY A 20 17.65 1.27 -38.06
N MET A 21 17.25 1.80 -39.22
CA MET A 21 16.54 3.08 -39.29
C MET A 21 15.20 2.93 -38.57
N LEU A 22 15.18 3.26 -37.27
CA LEU A 22 13.95 3.56 -36.55
C LEU A 22 13.47 4.91 -37.07
N SER A 23 12.56 4.89 -38.04
CA SER A 23 11.80 6.08 -38.41
C SER A 23 11.02 6.52 -37.18
N ALA A 24 11.50 7.58 -36.53
CA ALA A 24 10.79 8.26 -35.47
C ALA A 24 9.46 8.77 -36.06
N GLN A 25 8.35 8.12 -35.72
CA GLN A 25 7.04 8.70 -35.98
C GLN A 25 6.98 10.01 -35.18
N SER A 26 6.79 11.11 -35.89
CA SER A 26 6.73 12.43 -35.28
C SER A 26 5.60 12.44 -34.23
N LEU A 27 5.84 13.03 -33.06
CA LEU A 27 4.80 13.24 -32.05
C LEU A 27 3.57 13.97 -32.63
N GLY A 28 3.78 14.79 -33.67
CA GLY A 28 2.71 15.43 -34.41
C GLY A 28 1.82 14.46 -35.20
N ASP A 29 2.37 13.36 -35.72
CA ASP A 29 1.61 12.35 -36.46
C ASP A 29 0.80 11.48 -35.50
N ILE A 30 1.35 11.13 -34.33
CA ILE A 30 0.61 10.45 -33.26
C ILE A 30 -0.55 11.32 -32.77
N ALA A 31 -0.33 12.63 -32.57
CA ALA A 31 -1.39 13.56 -32.16
C ALA A 31 -2.49 13.72 -33.23
N ARG A 32 -2.14 13.65 -34.52
CA ARG A 32 -3.13 13.64 -35.62
C ARG A 32 -3.89 12.33 -35.69
N GLN A 33 -3.21 11.20 -35.50
CA GLN A 33 -3.83 9.87 -35.49
C GLN A 33 -4.80 9.71 -34.32
N GLU A 34 -4.46 10.20 -33.13
CA GLU A 34 -5.38 10.20 -31.98
C GLU A 34 -6.61 11.09 -32.23
N ARG A 35 -6.45 12.29 -32.81
CA ARG A 35 -7.61 13.12 -33.21
C ARG A 35 -8.52 12.41 -34.20
N ALA A 36 -7.96 11.75 -35.21
CA ALA A 36 -8.73 11.00 -36.20
C ALA A 36 -9.53 9.83 -35.58
N LYS A 37 -8.99 9.16 -34.56
CA LYS A 37 -9.73 8.14 -33.80
C LYS A 37 -10.87 8.77 -33.00
N HIS A 38 -10.64 9.90 -32.33
CA HIS A 38 -11.66 10.62 -31.57
C HIS A 38 -12.83 11.12 -32.43
N GLU A 39 -12.61 11.42 -33.71
CA GLU A 39 -13.66 11.82 -34.65
C GLU A 39 -14.62 10.68 -35.05
N THR A 40 -14.22 9.42 -34.86
CA THR A 40 -15.05 8.26 -35.21
C THR A 40 -15.94 7.75 -34.07
N HIS A 41 -15.81 8.32 -32.87
CA HIS A 41 -16.66 7.93 -31.75
C HIS A 41 -17.99 8.72 -31.80
N PRO A 42 -19.13 8.04 -31.55
CA PRO A 42 -20.40 8.71 -31.43
C PRO A 42 -20.34 9.76 -30.31
N PRO A 43 -21.08 10.87 -30.43
CA PRO A 43 -21.05 11.94 -29.43
C PRO A 43 -21.36 11.38 -28.04
N ALA A 44 -20.49 11.69 -27.07
CA ALA A 44 -20.70 11.30 -25.69
C ALA A 44 -22.06 11.79 -25.19
N LYS A 45 -22.76 10.96 -24.42
CA LYS A 45 -24.05 11.32 -23.85
C LYS A 45 -23.86 12.49 -22.88
N VAL A 46 -24.33 13.67 -23.26
CA VAL A 46 -24.27 14.87 -22.42
C VAL A 46 -25.36 14.78 -21.37
N TRP A 47 -24.95 14.53 -20.13
CA TRP A 47 -25.82 14.65 -18.96
C TRP A 47 -25.86 16.12 -18.54
N THR A 48 -27.02 16.75 -18.70
CA THR A 48 -27.34 18.05 -18.12
C THR A 48 -28.22 17.84 -16.88
N ASN A 49 -28.48 18.91 -16.13
CA ASN A 49 -29.32 18.85 -14.92
C ASN A 49 -30.73 18.30 -15.22
N ASP A 50 -31.24 18.52 -16.43
CA ASP A 50 -32.59 18.10 -16.85
C ASP A 50 -32.72 16.62 -17.21
N ASN A 51 -31.60 15.97 -17.55
CA ASN A 51 -31.55 14.58 -18.00
C ASN A 51 -30.74 13.68 -17.05
N MET A 52 -30.37 14.16 -15.86
CA MET A 52 -29.88 13.30 -14.78
C MET A 52 -30.97 12.29 -14.38
N PRO A 53 -30.65 11.00 -14.22
CA PRO A 53 -31.60 10.04 -13.70
C PRO A 53 -31.89 10.46 -12.26
N ARG A 54 -33.16 10.84 -12.00
CA ARG A 54 -33.60 11.19 -10.66
C ARG A 54 -33.47 9.94 -9.81
N ALA A 55 -32.47 9.90 -8.94
CA ALA A 55 -32.32 8.82 -7.97
C ALA A 55 -33.65 8.65 -7.25
N ALA A 56 -34.15 7.41 -7.20
CA ALA A 56 -35.31 7.09 -6.40
C ALA A 56 -35.05 7.62 -4.99
N ARG A 57 -35.93 8.51 -4.53
CA ARG A 57 -35.88 9.07 -3.19
C ARG A 57 -35.91 7.89 -2.22
N ILE A 58 -34.78 7.63 -1.55
CA ILE A 58 -34.76 6.74 -0.39
C ILE A 58 -35.56 7.48 0.67
N GLU A 59 -36.78 7.01 0.93
CA GLU A 59 -37.55 7.52 2.05
C GLU A 59 -36.79 7.19 3.35
N PRO A 60 -36.59 8.17 4.24
CA PRO A 60 -36.00 7.89 5.55
C PRO A 60 -36.96 6.98 6.33
N ALA A 61 -36.44 5.83 6.76
CA ALA A 61 -37.15 4.94 7.66
C ALA A 61 -37.51 5.68 8.98
N PRO A 62 -38.70 5.44 9.55
CA PRO A 62 -39.12 6.10 10.78
C PRO A 62 -38.24 5.70 11.97
N THR A 63 -37.81 6.70 12.73
CA THR A 63 -37.07 6.60 13.99
C THR A 63 -37.87 5.83 15.02
N SER A 64 -37.33 4.70 15.51
CA SER A 64 -37.87 3.97 16.66
C SER A 64 -37.24 4.51 17.95
N PRO A 65 -38.00 4.76 19.03
CA PRO A 65 -37.51 5.48 20.21
C PRO A 65 -36.67 4.63 21.16
N GLU A 66 -35.68 5.29 21.78
CA GLU A 66 -34.89 4.82 22.93
C GLU A 66 -35.74 4.53 24.18
N PRO A 67 -35.19 3.74 25.12
CA PRO A 67 -35.34 4.05 26.53
C PRO A 67 -33.98 4.25 27.23
N ILE A 68 -33.79 5.50 27.70
CA ILE A 68 -33.15 5.95 28.95
C ILE A 68 -33.32 4.94 30.13
N ALA A 69 -32.48 4.84 31.17
CA ALA A 69 -31.22 5.42 31.59
C ALA A 69 -30.74 4.72 32.89
N GLN A 70 -29.50 5.02 33.30
CA GLN A 70 -29.01 5.25 34.69
C GLN A 70 -27.86 4.39 35.24
N THR A 71 -26.88 5.17 35.69
CA THR A 71 -25.58 4.98 36.33
C THR A 71 -25.62 4.33 37.72
N GLN A 72 -24.59 3.56 38.08
CA GLN A 72 -23.97 3.64 39.41
C GLN A 72 -22.56 2.99 39.46
N SER A 73 -21.72 3.55 40.32
CA SER A 73 -20.26 3.45 40.36
C SER A 73 -19.71 2.43 41.36
N ALA A 74 -18.57 1.80 41.00
CA ALA A 74 -17.37 1.47 41.81
C ALA A 74 -17.44 0.43 42.98
N PRO A 75 -16.30 -0.06 43.53
CA PRO A 75 -15.17 -0.79 42.91
C PRO A 75 -14.75 -2.05 43.77
N PRO A 76 -13.48 -2.53 43.93
CA PRO A 76 -13.12 -3.96 43.81
C PRO A 76 -12.61 -4.64 45.12
N ALA A 77 -12.55 -5.98 45.15
CA ALA A 77 -11.75 -6.78 46.11
C ALA A 77 -11.52 -8.19 45.49
N ALA A 78 -10.31 -8.59 45.11
CA ALA A 78 -9.17 -9.05 45.93
C ALA A 78 -9.21 -10.56 46.27
N SER A 79 -8.21 -11.25 45.72
CA SER A 79 -7.44 -12.38 46.26
C SER A 79 -8.11 -13.72 46.59
N GLY A 80 -7.62 -14.74 45.88
CA GLY A 80 -6.79 -15.76 46.54
C GLY A 80 -7.33 -17.18 46.53
N GLY A 81 -6.52 -18.12 46.02
CA GLY A 81 -6.60 -19.54 46.41
C GLY A 81 -6.42 -20.54 45.26
N ALA A 82 -5.17 -20.85 44.90
CA ALA A 82 -4.80 -22.20 44.42
C ALA A 82 -4.71 -23.14 45.66
N PRO A 83 -4.82 -24.49 45.56
CA PRO A 83 -3.86 -25.35 44.82
C PRO A 83 -4.52 -26.55 44.06
N ALA A 84 -3.95 -27.01 42.94
CA ALA A 84 -3.13 -28.24 42.76
C ALA A 84 -3.92 -29.54 43.08
N LEU A 85 -3.97 -30.61 42.29
CA LEU A 85 -3.19 -31.20 41.19
C LEU A 85 -4.13 -32.14 40.43
N GLU A 86 -3.94 -32.32 39.11
CA GLU A 86 -3.94 -33.64 38.47
C GLU A 86 -3.50 -33.52 36.99
N THR A 87 -2.39 -34.19 36.68
CA THR A 87 -1.93 -34.61 35.34
C THR A 87 -1.80 -36.13 35.43
N PRO A 88 -1.69 -36.97 34.36
CA PRO A 88 -1.84 -36.81 32.89
C PRO A 88 -2.86 -37.85 32.28
N PRO A 89 -3.09 -37.99 30.94
CA PRO A 89 -2.09 -37.91 29.87
C PRO A 89 -2.44 -37.18 28.57
N ALA A 90 -1.37 -36.59 28.04
CA ALA A 90 -0.89 -36.61 26.66
C ALA A 90 -1.92 -36.65 25.52
N GLY A 91 -1.82 -35.63 24.67
CA GLY A 91 -2.16 -35.75 23.25
C GLY A 91 -3.46 -35.08 22.87
N SER A 92 -3.53 -33.76 23.01
CA SER A 92 -4.49 -32.98 22.22
C SER A 92 -3.79 -31.70 21.81
N LYS A 93 -3.37 -31.66 20.55
CA LYS A 93 -3.12 -30.39 19.86
C LYS A 93 -4.37 -29.54 20.08
N SER A 94 -4.18 -28.32 20.57
CA SER A 94 -5.27 -27.36 20.63
C SER A 94 -5.88 -27.21 19.22
N PRO A 95 -7.21 -27.14 19.08
CA PRO A 95 -7.88 -26.92 17.78
C PRO A 95 -7.55 -25.56 17.12
N GLU A 96 -6.63 -24.80 17.72
CA GLU A 96 -6.03 -23.58 17.20
C GLU A 96 -4.82 -23.83 16.29
N ASP A 97 -4.12 -24.96 16.44
CA ASP A 97 -2.98 -25.32 15.57
C ASP A 97 -3.46 -25.83 14.21
N ASP A 98 -4.56 -26.59 14.16
CA ASP A 98 -5.06 -27.17 12.91
C ASP A 98 -5.52 -26.11 11.88
N LYS A 99 -5.88 -24.90 12.32
CA LYS A 99 -6.27 -23.80 11.43
C LYS A 99 -5.09 -23.05 10.81
N LYS A 100 -3.89 -23.15 11.38
CA LYS A 100 -2.67 -22.47 10.89
C LYS A 100 -1.97 -23.23 9.76
N HIS A 101 -2.53 -24.37 9.34
CA HIS A 101 -1.91 -25.25 8.34
C HIS A 101 -2.74 -25.39 7.06
N THR A 102 -3.77 -24.56 6.85
CA THR A 102 -4.51 -24.57 5.60
C THR A 102 -3.92 -23.59 4.60
N GLN A 103 -4.05 -23.90 3.31
CA GLN A 103 -3.64 -23.02 2.22
C GLN A 103 -4.38 -21.67 2.30
N GLU A 104 -5.68 -21.71 2.57
CA GLU A 104 -6.54 -20.52 2.62
C GLU A 104 -6.12 -19.57 3.75
N TYR A 105 -5.67 -20.12 4.89
CA TYR A 105 -5.16 -19.32 6.00
C TYR A 105 -3.94 -18.51 5.58
N TRP A 106 -2.93 -19.16 5.02
CA TRP A 106 -1.71 -18.50 4.57
C TRP A 106 -1.97 -17.51 3.43
N GLN A 107 -2.79 -17.90 2.45
CA GLN A 107 -3.17 -17.01 1.36
C GLN A 107 -3.91 -15.76 1.87
N ALA A 108 -4.82 -15.91 2.82
CA ALA A 108 -5.55 -14.77 3.40
C ALA A 108 -4.60 -13.84 4.18
N LEU A 109 -3.65 -14.39 4.94
CA LEU A 109 -2.64 -13.60 5.65
C LEU A 109 -1.75 -12.81 4.69
N PHE A 110 -1.16 -13.48 3.69
CA PHE A 110 -0.31 -12.82 2.71
C PHE A 110 -1.07 -11.79 1.88
N LYS A 111 -2.32 -12.07 1.51
CA LYS A 111 -3.18 -11.09 0.82
C LYS A 111 -3.38 -9.83 1.67
N THR A 112 -3.71 -10.02 2.93
CA THR A 112 -3.96 -8.92 3.87
C THR A 112 -2.69 -8.12 4.13
N ALA A 113 -1.57 -8.77 4.40
CA ALA A 113 -0.29 -8.11 4.64
C ALA A 113 0.18 -7.30 3.41
N ARG A 114 0.05 -7.86 2.20
CA ARG A 114 0.38 -7.14 0.95
C ARG A 114 -0.54 -5.95 0.71
N ALA A 115 -1.84 -6.09 0.97
CA ALA A 115 -2.78 -4.97 0.86
C ALA A 115 -2.43 -3.85 1.87
N GLN A 116 -2.15 -4.20 3.12
CA GLN A 116 -1.72 -3.22 4.13
C GLN A 116 -0.43 -2.49 3.75
N LEU A 117 0.53 -3.21 3.16
CA LEU A 117 1.75 -2.60 2.64
C LEU A 117 1.46 -1.65 1.48
N ALA A 118 0.65 -2.05 0.51
CA ALA A 118 0.26 -1.22 -0.62
C ALA A 118 -0.45 0.06 -0.16
N ASP A 119 -1.41 -0.06 0.76
CA ASP A 119 -2.13 1.08 1.35
C ASP A 119 -1.21 2.00 2.16
N ALA A 120 -0.20 1.45 2.84
CA ALA A 120 0.79 2.24 3.57
C ALA A 120 1.69 3.03 2.61
N GLN A 121 2.16 2.38 1.54
CA GLN A 121 2.99 2.99 0.51
C GLN A 121 2.24 4.10 -0.25
N GLU A 122 0.97 3.88 -0.60
CA GLU A 122 0.14 4.90 -1.24
C GLU A 122 -0.03 6.12 -0.33
N ARG A 123 -0.35 5.90 0.95
CA ARG A 123 -0.46 6.99 1.92
C ARG A 123 0.85 7.75 2.12
N GLN A 124 1.98 7.03 2.20
CA GLN A 124 3.30 7.65 2.28
C GLN A 124 3.56 8.55 1.07
N ARG A 125 3.32 8.03 -0.15
CA ARG A 125 3.51 8.81 -1.38
C ARG A 125 2.64 10.06 -1.40
N LEU A 126 1.37 9.93 -1.00
CA LEU A 126 0.45 11.05 -0.96
C LEU A 126 0.94 12.16 -0.02
N VAL A 127 1.40 11.82 1.19
CA VAL A 127 1.89 12.85 2.14
C VAL A 127 3.23 13.46 1.69
N GLU A 128 4.08 12.70 1.00
CA GLU A 128 5.32 13.21 0.40
C GLU A 128 5.03 14.18 -0.76
N ASP A 129 4.05 13.86 -1.62
CA ASP A 129 3.60 14.72 -2.71
C ASP A 129 2.97 16.02 -2.18
N GLU A 130 2.16 15.95 -1.11
CA GLU A 130 1.59 17.13 -0.45
C GLU A 130 2.68 18.02 0.18
N LEU A 131 3.70 17.43 0.80
CA LEU A 131 4.84 18.18 1.33
C LEU A 131 5.59 18.90 0.20
N SER A 132 5.85 18.21 -0.91
CA SER A 132 6.48 18.79 -2.10
C SER A 132 5.67 19.98 -2.64
N LEU A 133 4.34 19.84 -2.73
CA LEU A 133 3.46 20.92 -3.17
C LEU A 133 3.52 22.14 -2.24
N LEU A 134 3.50 21.93 -0.93
CA LEU A 134 3.61 23.02 0.06
C LEU A 134 4.96 23.73 -0.01
N GLN A 135 6.05 22.99 -0.22
CA GLN A 135 7.38 23.58 -0.40
C GLN A 135 7.46 24.42 -1.67
N ILE A 136 6.87 23.95 -2.78
CA ILE A 136 6.76 24.73 -4.03
C ILE A 136 5.93 25.99 -3.80
N GLN A 137 4.81 25.90 -3.07
CA GLN A 137 3.97 27.04 -2.75
C GLN A 137 4.72 28.06 -1.89
N GLN A 138 5.42 27.60 -0.86
CA GLN A 138 6.22 28.46 0.02
C GLN A 138 7.33 29.20 -0.74
N ALA A 139 8.00 28.54 -1.68
CA ALA A 139 9.04 29.16 -2.51
C ALA A 139 8.52 30.26 -3.45
N ARG A 140 7.21 30.23 -3.77
CA ARG A 140 6.56 31.22 -4.65
C ARG A 140 5.83 32.31 -3.88
N GLU A 141 5.63 32.14 -2.57
CA GLU A 141 4.90 33.08 -1.73
C GLU A 141 5.80 34.25 -1.32
N LEU A 142 5.33 35.47 -1.61
CA LEU A 142 6.02 36.72 -1.34
C LEU A 142 5.49 37.42 -0.07
N ASP A 143 4.25 37.14 0.33
CA ASP A 143 3.69 37.71 1.55
C ASP A 143 4.28 37.04 2.80
N PRO A 144 4.89 37.80 3.74
CA PRO A 144 5.52 37.21 4.91
C PRO A 144 4.53 36.53 5.87
N ALA A 145 3.28 36.98 5.95
CA ALA A 145 2.28 36.37 6.81
C ALA A 145 1.85 34.99 6.26
N ALA A 146 1.52 34.92 4.96
CA ALA A 146 1.23 33.66 4.27
C ALA A 146 2.43 32.70 4.29
N ASN A 147 3.66 33.20 4.11
CA ASN A 147 4.86 32.36 4.17
C ASN A 147 5.05 31.70 5.55
N LYS A 148 4.77 32.44 6.64
CA LYS A 148 4.82 31.88 8.01
C LYS A 148 3.79 30.77 8.20
N GLU A 149 2.57 30.94 7.69
CA GLU A 149 1.54 29.90 7.74
C GLU A 149 1.96 28.65 6.94
N LEU A 150 2.50 28.84 5.73
CA LEU A 150 3.03 27.75 4.91
C LEU A 150 4.18 27.03 5.61
N GLY A 151 5.08 27.74 6.30
CA GLY A 151 6.15 27.13 7.09
C GLY A 151 5.62 26.23 8.22
N ALA A 152 4.53 26.62 8.88
CA ALA A 152 3.86 25.77 9.87
C ALA A 152 3.25 24.52 9.22
N LYS A 153 2.61 24.67 8.05
CA LYS A 153 2.05 23.54 7.28
C LYS A 153 3.13 22.57 6.79
N VAL A 154 4.26 23.07 6.29
CA VAL A 154 5.43 22.27 5.88
C VAL A 154 5.97 21.48 7.07
N THR A 155 6.09 22.11 8.24
CA THR A 155 6.55 21.43 9.47
C THR A 155 5.58 20.36 9.93
N ALA A 156 4.27 20.59 9.86
CA ALA A 156 3.28 19.58 10.20
C ALA A 156 3.30 18.41 9.19
N LYS A 157 3.44 18.70 7.90
CA LYS A 157 3.48 17.67 6.85
C LYS A 157 4.80 16.89 6.85
N SER A 158 5.92 17.48 7.22
CA SER A 158 7.16 16.72 7.41
C SER A 158 7.04 15.70 8.54
N ALA A 159 6.38 16.06 9.66
CA ALA A 159 6.08 15.10 10.72
C ALA A 159 5.15 13.97 10.23
N ALA A 160 4.14 14.29 9.42
CA ALA A 160 3.24 13.30 8.84
C ALA A 160 3.95 12.35 7.86
N VAL A 161 4.95 12.83 7.11
CA VAL A 161 5.81 11.99 6.26
C VAL A 161 6.58 10.98 7.10
N GLU A 162 7.18 11.42 8.20
CA GLU A 162 7.92 10.50 9.09
C GLU A 162 7.00 9.45 9.74
N GLU A 163 5.77 9.85 10.12
CA GLU A 163 4.76 8.89 10.58
C GLU A 163 4.40 7.88 9.49
N ALA A 164 4.11 8.34 8.27
CA ALA A 164 3.76 7.47 7.16
C ALA A 164 4.89 6.49 6.81
N ARG A 165 6.15 6.96 6.81
CA ARG A 165 7.34 6.12 6.65
C ARG A 165 7.45 5.07 7.75
N SER A 166 7.17 5.44 9.00
CA SER A 166 7.16 4.48 10.11
C SER A 166 6.07 3.42 9.92
N VAL A 167 4.90 3.80 9.42
CA VAL A 167 3.80 2.85 9.12
C VAL A 167 4.19 1.91 7.98
N THR A 168 4.78 2.41 6.90
CA THR A 168 5.28 1.57 5.79
C THR A 168 6.33 0.58 6.29
N ALA A 169 7.32 1.05 7.04
CA ALA A 169 8.38 0.18 7.59
C ALA A 169 7.82 -0.91 8.52
N LYS A 170 6.77 -0.61 9.29
CA LYS A 170 6.07 -1.61 10.11
C LYS A 170 5.32 -2.64 9.26
N ALA A 171 4.67 -2.21 8.17
CA ALA A 171 3.97 -3.11 7.26
C ALA A 171 4.95 -4.03 6.50
N GLU A 172 6.09 -3.50 6.05
CA GLU A 172 7.18 -4.28 5.46
C GLU A 172 7.69 -5.32 6.45
N LYS A 173 8.00 -4.90 7.68
CA LYS A 173 8.45 -5.80 8.74
C LYS A 173 7.42 -6.88 9.06
N ALA A 174 6.13 -6.55 9.09
CA ALA A 174 5.07 -7.52 9.32
C ALA A 174 5.00 -8.57 8.20
N LEU A 175 5.21 -8.16 6.95
CA LEU A 175 5.28 -9.08 5.81
C LEU A 175 6.52 -9.98 5.86
N ASP A 176 7.67 -9.43 6.25
CA ASP A 176 8.91 -10.20 6.43
C ASP A 176 8.80 -11.21 7.57
N ASP A 177 8.20 -10.81 8.69
CA ASP A 177 7.99 -11.70 9.84
C ASP A 177 6.95 -12.78 9.49
N LEU A 178 5.90 -12.44 8.74
CA LEU A 178 4.96 -13.43 8.18
C LEU A 178 5.66 -14.44 7.26
N GLN A 179 6.61 -13.99 6.43
CA GLN A 179 7.39 -14.88 5.57
C GLN A 179 8.24 -15.85 6.39
N LYS A 180 8.88 -15.39 7.46
CA LYS A 180 9.65 -16.27 8.35
C LYS A 180 8.76 -17.30 9.06
N GLU A 181 7.58 -16.88 9.52
CA GLU A 181 6.61 -17.80 10.14
C GLU A 181 6.11 -18.84 9.13
N PHE A 182 5.85 -18.42 7.90
CA PHE A 182 5.49 -19.31 6.81
C PHE A 182 6.59 -20.32 6.51
N ASP A 183 7.84 -19.87 6.38
CA ASP A 183 8.99 -20.76 6.12
C ASP A 183 9.20 -21.74 7.28
N ALA A 184 9.02 -21.29 8.53
CA ALA A 184 9.12 -22.13 9.73
C ALA A 184 7.98 -23.15 9.84
N SER A 185 6.82 -22.87 9.23
CA SER A 185 5.67 -23.79 9.23
C SER A 185 5.85 -25.00 8.32
N GLY A 186 6.82 -24.96 7.39
CA GLY A 186 7.01 -25.99 6.37
C GLY A 186 5.90 -26.04 5.31
N ALA A 187 5.08 -24.98 5.21
CA ALA A 187 4.04 -24.87 4.21
C ALA A 187 4.61 -24.83 2.79
N PRO A 188 3.95 -25.45 1.79
CA PRO A 188 4.34 -25.38 0.39
C PRO A 188 4.39 -23.93 -0.14
N ALA A 189 5.47 -23.54 -0.81
CA ALA A 189 5.72 -22.17 -1.27
C ALA A 189 4.63 -21.60 -2.21
N GLU A 190 3.85 -22.46 -2.88
CA GLU A 190 2.69 -22.07 -3.67
C GLU A 190 1.58 -21.41 -2.83
N TRP A 191 1.50 -21.70 -1.52
CA TRP A 191 0.46 -21.15 -0.65
C TRP A 191 0.69 -19.67 -0.29
N SER A 192 1.92 -19.16 -0.42
CA SER A 192 2.18 -17.72 -0.25
C SER A 192 1.83 -16.92 -1.49
N LYS A 193 1.59 -17.57 -2.63
CA LYS A 193 1.14 -16.92 -3.86
C LYS A 193 -0.36 -16.64 -3.72
N THR A 194 -0.70 -15.36 -3.76
CA THR A 194 -2.08 -14.91 -3.93
C THR A 194 -2.19 -14.46 -5.37
N ASP A 195 -3.18 -14.97 -6.11
CA ASP A 195 -3.42 -14.55 -7.49
C ASP A 195 -3.49 -13.02 -7.56
N GLN A 196 -2.43 -12.40 -8.09
CA GLN A 196 -2.44 -11.01 -8.48
C GLN A 196 -3.24 -10.92 -9.78
N GLN A 197 -4.56 -10.94 -9.66
CA GLN A 197 -5.44 -10.43 -10.70
C GLN A 197 -5.96 -9.07 -10.25
N LEU A 198 -5.19 -8.04 -10.57
CA LEU A 198 -5.66 -6.66 -10.72
C LEU A 198 -5.04 -6.11 -12.01
#